data_AF-A0AB34BYA4-F1
#
_entry.id   AF-A0AB34BYA4-F1
#
_cell.length_a   1.000
_cell.length_b   1.000
_cell.length_c   1.000
_cell.angle_alpha   90.00
_cell.angle_beta   90.00
_cell.angle_gamma   90.00
#
_symmetry.space_group_name_H-M   'P 1'
#
loop_
_entity.id
_entity.type
_entity.pdbx_description
1 polymer ?
#
loop_
_entity_poly.entity_id
_entity_poly.type
_entity_poly.pdbx_seq_one_letter_code
_entity_poly.pdbx_strand_id
1 'polypeptide(L)'
;MNSYKKSIAVIAVLVTVFSMCFFVVNRELTRAPYVSLVTQSGDYQVEAVRASWLLSASGMVYLRFVEIKNSNHVYRTPLTSETSLDMQSFEDEDTVGVTWIDLSKSQGVFTLSVPNWREHWANFVISNTPYKVLDN
;
A
#
# COMPACT_ATOMS: atom_id res chain seq x y z
N MET A 1 -45.44 -10.52 3.73
CA MET A 1 -44.13 -11.08 3.33
C MET A 1 -43.42 -11.61 4.57
N ASN A 2 -43.35 -12.94 4.74
CA ASN A 2 -42.94 -13.59 5.99
C ASN A 2 -41.53 -13.20 6.44
N SER A 3 -41.35 -13.07 7.77
CA SER A 3 -40.11 -12.63 8.42
C SER A 3 -38.86 -13.39 7.91
N TYR A 4 -38.99 -14.70 7.68
CA TYR A 4 -37.90 -15.53 7.15
C TYR A 4 -37.39 -15.10 5.75
N LYS A 5 -38.29 -14.66 4.85
CA LYS A 5 -37.90 -14.19 3.51
C LYS A 5 -37.14 -12.88 3.58
N LYS A 6 -37.48 -12.01 4.55
CA LYS A 6 -36.76 -10.75 4.81
C LYS A 6 -35.36 -11.03 5.35
N SER A 7 -35.21 -11.94 6.30
CA SER A 7 -33.90 -12.31 6.85
C SER A 7 -32.98 -12.92 5.78
N ILE A 8 -33.50 -13.80 4.92
CA ILE A 8 -32.71 -14.37 3.81
C ILE A 8 -32.28 -13.27 2.83
N ALA A 9 -33.18 -12.33 2.48
CA ALA A 9 -32.85 -11.21 1.60
C ALA A 9 -31.76 -10.32 2.20
N VAL A 10 -31.82 -10.02 3.51
CA VAL A 10 -30.79 -9.23 4.21
C VAL A 10 -29.44 -9.95 4.19
N ILE A 11 -29.42 -11.25 4.50
CA ILE A 11 -28.18 -12.05 4.47
C ILE A 11 -27.59 -12.06 3.06
N ALA A 12 -28.42 -12.27 2.03
CA ALA A 12 -27.96 -12.27 0.65
C ALA A 12 -27.32 -10.92 0.28
N VAL A 13 -27.96 -9.80 0.65
CA VAL A 13 -27.40 -8.46 0.42
C VAL A 13 -26.06 -8.29 1.13
N LEU A 14 -25.95 -8.69 2.40
CA LEU A 14 -24.70 -8.59 3.16
C LEU A 14 -23.58 -9.42 2.52
N VAL A 15 -23.87 -10.64 2.08
CA VAL A 15 -22.90 -11.51 1.39
C VAL A 15 -22.46 -10.88 0.07
N THR A 16 -23.38 -10.29 -0.70
CA THR A 16 -23.04 -9.61 -1.96
C THR A 16 -22.15 -8.40 -1.71
N VAL A 17 -22.49 -7.56 -0.73
CA VAL A 17 -21.68 -6.38 -0.36
C VAL A 17 -20.29 -6.82 0.10
N PHE A 18 -20.21 -7.82 0.98
CA PHE A 18 -18.92 -8.32 1.47
C PHE A 18 -18.06 -8.88 0.33
N SER A 19 -18.65 -9.67 -0.57
CA SER A 19 -17.94 -10.23 -1.73
C SER A 19 -17.43 -9.12 -2.66
N MET A 20 -18.22 -8.06 -2.84
CA MET A 20 -17.82 -6.89 -3.63
C MET A 20 -16.67 -6.13 -2.96
N CYS A 21 -16.72 -5.91 -1.65
CA CYS A 21 -15.61 -5.32 -0.89
C CYS A 21 -14.34 -6.17 -0.99
N PHE A 22 -14.45 -7.49 -0.81
CA PHE A 22 -13.33 -8.40 -0.95
C PHE A 22 -12.70 -8.34 -2.35
N PHE A 23 -13.53 -8.31 -3.39
CA PHE A 23 -13.07 -8.17 -4.77
C PHE A 23 -12.31 -6.85 -4.99
N VAL A 24 -12.83 -5.73 -4.48
CA VAL A 24 -12.15 -4.42 -4.57
C VAL A 24 -10.80 -4.47 -3.86
N VAL A 25 -10.75 -4.95 -2.61
CA VAL A 25 -9.49 -5.04 -1.85
C VAL A 25 -8.49 -5.93 -2.56
N ASN A 26 -8.89 -7.14 -2.96
CA ASN A 26 -8.00 -8.09 -3.62
C ASN A 26 -7.45 -7.50 -4.93
N ARG A 27 -8.29 -6.85 -5.73
CA ARG A 27 -7.86 -6.17 -6.97
C ARG A 27 -6.83 -5.07 -6.71
N GLU A 28 -6.95 -4.34 -5.60
CA GLU A 28 -5.96 -3.32 -5.24
C GLU A 28 -4.65 -3.94 -4.77
N LEU A 29 -4.69 -4.97 -3.92
CA LEU A 29 -3.47 -5.60 -3.40
C LEU A 29 -2.69 -6.37 -4.48
N THR A 30 -3.38 -6.93 -5.46
CA THR A 30 -2.79 -7.66 -6.60
C THR A 30 -2.51 -6.78 -7.81
N ARG A 31 -2.72 -5.46 -7.71
CA ARG A 31 -2.51 -4.54 -8.81
C ARG A 31 -1.05 -4.56 -9.27
N ALA A 32 -0.87 -4.52 -10.59
CA ALA A 32 0.45 -4.44 -11.20
C ALA A 32 1.13 -3.11 -10.86
N PRO A 33 2.44 -3.10 -10.59
CA PRO A 33 3.18 -1.87 -10.40
C PRO A 33 3.38 -1.16 -11.73
N TYR A 34 3.49 0.16 -11.72
CA TYR A 34 3.78 0.93 -12.93
C TYR A 34 5.27 1.25 -13.06
N VAL A 35 6.01 1.24 -11.95
CA VAL A 35 7.48 1.30 -11.91
C VAL A 35 7.95 0.22 -10.94
N SER A 36 9.03 -0.48 -11.30
CA SER A 36 9.71 -1.46 -10.46
C SER A 36 11.21 -1.23 -10.58
N LEU A 37 11.90 -1.19 -9.45
CA LEU A 37 13.34 -0.98 -9.36
C LEU A 37 13.92 -2.00 -8.38
N VAL A 38 15.03 -2.62 -8.77
CA VAL A 38 15.81 -3.47 -7.87
C VAL A 38 16.84 -2.58 -7.19
N THR A 39 17.01 -2.76 -5.88
CA THR A 39 17.96 -1.96 -5.09
C THR A 39 19.40 -2.38 -5.37
N GLN A 40 20.38 -1.59 -4.91
CA GLN A 40 21.79 -1.78 -5.24
C GLN A 40 22.34 -3.14 -4.77
N SER A 41 21.88 -3.63 -3.60
CA SER A 41 22.29 -4.94 -3.10
C SER A 41 21.63 -6.11 -3.85
N GLY A 42 20.51 -5.85 -4.54
CA GLY A 42 19.66 -6.89 -5.10
C GLY A 42 18.82 -7.65 -4.07
N ASP A 43 18.76 -7.20 -2.82
CA ASP A 43 17.95 -7.84 -1.77
C ASP A 43 16.49 -7.37 -1.78
N TYR A 44 16.22 -6.18 -2.31
CA TYR A 44 14.88 -5.60 -2.36
C TYR A 44 14.48 -5.18 -3.78
N GLN A 45 13.19 -5.30 -4.06
CA GLN A 45 12.53 -4.70 -5.21
C GLN A 45 11.52 -3.68 -4.71
N VAL A 46 11.73 -2.41 -5.08
CA VAL A 46 10.83 -1.30 -4.75
C VAL A 46 9.92 -1.05 -5.94
N GLU A 47 8.63 -1.17 -5.69
CA GLU A 47 7.60 -1.03 -6.71
C GLU A 47 6.66 0.11 -6.38
N ALA A 48 6.34 0.95 -7.36
CA ALA A 48 5.31 1.97 -7.23
C ALA A 48 4.00 1.47 -7.83
N VAL A 49 2.92 1.55 -7.06
CA VAL A 49 1.59 1.11 -7.47
C VAL A 49 0.61 2.27 -7.36
N ARG A 50 -0.11 2.57 -8.44
CA ARG A 50 -1.18 3.58 -8.44
C ARG A 50 -2.41 3.05 -7.73
N ALA A 51 -2.86 3.77 -6.73
CA ALA A 51 -4.09 3.45 -6.03
C ALA A 51 -5.31 3.71 -6.92
N SER A 52 -6.35 2.91 -6.72
CA SER A 52 -7.56 3.03 -7.51
C SER A 52 -8.50 4.12 -7.05
N TRP A 53 -9.19 4.66 -8.03
CA TRP A 53 -10.36 5.52 -7.82
C TRP A 53 -11.47 4.83 -7.02
N LEU A 54 -11.54 3.48 -7.02
CA LEU A 54 -12.51 2.73 -6.20
C LEU A 54 -12.33 2.97 -4.70
N LEU A 55 -11.13 3.36 -4.27
CA LEU A 55 -10.82 3.74 -2.89
C LEU A 55 -10.79 5.26 -2.70
N SER A 56 -11.31 6.05 -3.65
CA SER A 56 -11.17 7.52 -3.69
C SER A 56 -9.72 8.01 -3.67
N ALA A 57 -8.76 7.15 -3.99
CA ALA A 57 -7.32 7.42 -3.94
C ALA A 57 -6.75 7.71 -5.34
N SER A 58 -7.54 8.35 -6.21
CA SER A 58 -7.09 8.68 -7.57
C SER A 58 -5.94 9.70 -7.52
N GLY A 59 -4.89 9.46 -8.32
CA GLY A 59 -3.68 10.30 -8.31
C GLY A 59 -2.76 10.06 -7.10
N MET A 60 -3.04 9.04 -6.29
CA MET A 60 -2.18 8.59 -5.21
C MET A 60 -1.46 7.30 -5.58
N VAL A 61 -0.30 7.12 -4.97
CA VAL A 61 0.56 5.94 -5.13
C VAL A 61 0.96 5.42 -3.76
N TYR A 62 1.23 4.12 -3.68
CA TYR A 62 1.92 3.51 -2.54
C TYR A 62 3.08 2.68 -3.07
N LEU A 63 4.06 2.47 -2.21
CA LEU A 63 5.22 1.66 -2.54
C LEU A 63 5.10 0.28 -1.94
N ARG A 64 5.62 -0.72 -2.66
CA ARG A 64 5.84 -2.08 -2.18
C ARG A 64 7.32 -2.34 -2.14
N PHE A 65 7.83 -2.69 -0.97
CA PHE A 65 9.20 -3.18 -0.81
C PHE A 65 9.09 -4.70 -0.69
N VAL A 66 9.51 -5.39 -1.75
CA VAL A 66 9.48 -6.85 -1.84
C VAL A 66 10.88 -7.38 -1.55
N GLU A 67 11.01 -8.21 -0.52
CA GLU A 67 12.28 -8.92 -0.27
C GLU A 67 12.47 -10.00 -1.33
N ILE A 68 13.56 -9.95 -2.10
CA ILE A 68 13.82 -10.89 -3.20
C ILE A 68 14.13 -12.28 -2.66
N LYS A 69 14.90 -12.37 -1.56
CA LYS A 69 15.22 -13.64 -0.88
C LYS A 69 13.99 -14.28 -0.23
N ASN A 70 12.98 -13.49 0.12
CA ASN A 70 11.75 -13.95 0.75
C ASN A 70 10.54 -13.23 0.14
N SER A 71 10.12 -13.69 -1.04
CA SER A 71 9.06 -13.05 -1.85
C SER A 71 7.69 -12.97 -1.17
N ASN A 72 7.50 -13.65 -0.03
CA ASN A 72 6.30 -13.51 0.80
C ASN A 72 6.33 -12.28 1.71
N HIS A 73 7.49 -11.64 1.90
CA HIS A 73 7.62 -10.43 2.70
C HIS A 73 7.49 -9.18 1.82
N VAL A 74 6.32 -8.56 1.89
CA VAL A 74 6.01 -7.32 1.16
C VAL A 74 5.59 -6.23 2.15
N TYR A 75 6.42 -5.20 2.29
CA TYR A 75 6.11 -4.02 3.08
C TYR A 75 5.40 -2.99 2.21
N ARG A 76 4.31 -2.41 2.70
CA ARG A 76 3.48 -1.44 1.97
C ARG A 76 3.40 -0.13 2.72
N THR A 77 3.86 0.93 2.07
CA THR A 77 3.79 2.29 2.61
C THR A 77 2.34 2.76 2.68
N PRO A 78 2.04 3.79 3.47
CA PRO A 78 0.82 4.56 3.26
C PRO A 78 0.85 5.25 1.88
N LEU A 79 -0.31 5.74 1.47
CA LEU A 79 -0.48 6.49 0.24
C LEU A 79 0.27 7.82 0.29
N THR A 80 0.81 8.19 -0.85
CA THR A 80 1.40 9.50 -1.11
C THR A 80 0.92 10.04 -2.45
N SER A 81 1.11 11.34 -2.68
CA SER A 81 0.82 11.96 -3.97
C SER A 81 1.77 11.43 -5.04
N GLU A 82 1.23 11.05 -6.20
CA GLU A 82 2.06 10.62 -7.34
C GLU A 82 3.08 11.69 -7.76
N THR A 83 2.69 12.96 -7.64
CA THR A 83 3.55 14.11 -8.01
C THR A 83 4.69 14.38 -7.04
N SER A 84 4.60 13.84 -5.82
CA SER A 84 5.63 13.99 -4.79
C SER A 84 6.58 12.80 -4.74
N LEU A 85 6.33 11.77 -5.56
CA LEU A 85 7.12 10.55 -5.56
C LEU A 85 8.31 10.69 -6.51
N ASP A 86 9.49 10.46 -5.95
CA ASP A 86 10.72 10.27 -6.70
C ASP A 86 11.28 8.88 -6.36
N MET A 87 11.48 8.08 -7.40
CA MET A 87 11.83 6.66 -7.30
C MET A 87 13.34 6.42 -7.25
N GLN A 88 14.16 7.45 -7.04
CA GLN A 88 15.59 7.27 -6.85
C GLN A 88 15.84 6.44 -5.59
N SER A 89 16.24 5.18 -5.79
CA SER A 89 16.46 4.24 -4.70
C SER A 89 17.82 4.41 -4.05
N PHE A 90 17.87 4.15 -2.75
CA PHE A 90 19.09 4.08 -1.98
C PHE A 90 19.01 2.90 -1.01
N GLU A 91 20.18 2.40 -0.61
CA GLU A 91 20.28 1.30 0.31
C GLU A 91 21.59 1.39 1.08
N ASP A 92 21.51 1.21 2.39
CA ASP A 92 22.65 1.08 3.30
C ASP A 92 22.49 -0.16 4.20
N GLU A 93 23.33 -0.32 5.22
CA GLU A 93 23.32 -1.49 6.10
C GLU A 93 22.00 -1.63 6.88
N ASP A 94 21.38 -0.51 7.28
CA ASP A 94 20.24 -0.47 8.20
C ASP A 94 18.91 -0.09 7.51
N THR A 95 18.99 0.48 6.31
CA THR A 95 17.89 1.19 5.66
C THR A 95 17.84 0.90 4.17
N VAL A 96 16.63 0.86 3.63
CA VAL A 96 16.37 0.78 2.20
C VAL A 96 15.22 1.70 1.85
N GLY A 97 15.33 2.48 0.78
CA GLY A 97 14.36 3.53 0.54
C GLY A 97 14.37 4.08 -0.87
N VAL A 98 13.49 5.05 -1.06
CA VAL A 98 13.52 5.99 -2.18
C VAL A 98 13.48 7.40 -1.61
N THR A 99 13.63 8.42 -2.45
CA THR A 99 13.57 9.81 -2.01
C THR A 99 12.35 10.06 -1.10
N TRP A 100 12.62 10.53 0.13
CA TRP A 100 11.64 10.84 1.20
C TRP A 100 10.94 9.65 1.88
N ILE A 101 11.24 8.40 1.54
CA ILE A 101 10.59 7.22 2.12
C ILE A 101 11.64 6.14 2.43
N ASP A 102 11.83 5.91 3.72
CA ASP A 102 12.89 5.03 4.23
C ASP A 102 12.27 3.86 4.99
N LEU A 103 12.70 2.63 4.70
CA LEU A 103 12.37 1.43 5.46
C LEU A 103 13.55 1.01 6.32
N SER A 104 13.36 0.99 7.65
CA SER A 104 14.34 0.37 8.55
C SER A 104 14.29 -1.16 8.40
N LYS A 105 15.42 -1.77 8.00
CA LYS A 105 15.56 -3.22 7.84
C LYS A 105 15.43 -3.97 9.16
N SER A 106 15.88 -3.37 10.26
CA SER A 106 15.84 -3.97 11.60
C SER A 106 14.47 -3.82 12.28
N GLN A 107 13.82 -2.67 12.11
CA GLN A 107 12.54 -2.39 12.78
C GLN A 107 11.33 -2.75 11.93
N GLY A 108 11.47 -2.83 10.59
CA GLY A 108 10.35 -3.00 9.68
C GLY A 108 9.36 -1.83 9.76
N VAL A 109 9.88 -0.60 9.90
CA VAL A 109 9.09 0.63 10.06
C VAL A 109 9.48 1.62 8.97
N PHE A 110 8.47 2.24 8.35
CA PHE A 110 8.69 3.32 7.39
C PHE A 110 8.87 4.68 8.10
N THR A 111 9.78 5.49 7.58
CA THR A 111 9.87 6.92 7.89
C THR A 111 9.54 7.70 6.63
N LEU A 112 8.51 8.54 6.70
CA LEU A 112 8.05 9.38 5.60
C LEU A 112 8.44 10.83 5.88
N SER A 113 9.24 11.38 4.99
CA SER A 113 9.65 12.79 4.99
C SER A 113 9.05 13.54 3.79
N VAL A 114 7.94 13.01 3.24
CA VAL A 114 7.32 13.51 2.02
C VAL A 114 6.68 14.88 2.28
N PRO A 115 7.03 15.93 1.51
CA PRO A 115 6.45 17.26 1.70
C PRO A 115 4.93 17.27 1.54
N ASN A 116 4.23 17.97 2.44
CA ASN A 116 2.77 18.10 2.43
C ASN A 116 2.01 16.76 2.43
N TRP A 117 2.59 15.72 3.03
CA TRP A 117 1.90 14.44 3.16
C TRP A 117 0.57 14.61 3.92
N ARG A 118 -0.46 13.88 3.47
CA ARG A 118 -1.79 13.90 4.07
C ARG A 118 -2.27 12.48 4.29
N GLU A 119 -2.80 12.23 5.47
CA GLU A 119 -3.46 10.98 5.80
C GLU A 119 -4.62 10.72 4.83
N HIS A 120 -4.74 9.47 4.38
CA HIS A 120 -5.84 9.03 3.52
C HIS A 120 -6.46 7.76 4.07
N TRP A 121 -7.80 7.68 4.12
CA TRP A 121 -8.51 6.56 4.76
C TRP A 121 -8.10 5.18 4.21
N ALA A 122 -7.80 5.11 2.92
CA ALA A 122 -7.40 3.86 2.25
C ALA A 122 -6.05 3.32 2.74
N ASN A 123 -5.27 4.09 3.53
CA ASN A 123 -4.09 3.60 4.22
C ASN A 123 -4.41 2.40 5.12
N PHE A 124 -5.62 2.34 5.71
CA PHE A 124 -6.07 1.21 6.53
C PHE A 124 -6.15 -0.11 5.74
N VAL A 125 -6.34 -0.03 4.42
CA VAL A 125 -6.45 -1.21 3.54
C VAL A 125 -5.10 -1.51 2.87
N ILE A 126 -4.40 -0.47 2.44
CA ILE A 126 -3.22 -0.57 1.58
C ILE A 126 -1.96 -0.78 2.40
N SER A 127 -1.76 0.01 3.45
CA SER A 127 -0.56 -0.07 4.27
C SER A 127 -0.64 -1.24 5.23
N ASN A 128 0.43 -2.03 5.31
CA ASN A 128 0.56 -3.16 6.24
C ASN A 128 1.77 -3.03 7.16
N THR A 129 2.47 -1.89 7.11
CA THR A 129 3.74 -1.68 7.80
C THR A 129 3.62 -0.45 8.67
N PRO A 130 4.06 -0.49 9.95
CA PRO A 130 4.07 0.70 10.79
C PRO A 130 4.88 1.82 10.14
N TYR A 131 4.45 3.05 10.36
CA TYR A 131 5.13 4.20 9.78
C TYR A 131 5.14 5.41 10.71
N LYS A 132 6.13 6.28 10.50
CA LYS A 132 6.28 7.57 11.16
C LYS A 132 6.34 8.64 10.08
N VAL A 133 5.64 9.74 10.30
CA VAL A 133 5.67 10.90 9.42
C VAL A 133 6.50 11.97 10.11
N LEU A 134 7.50 12.49 9.40
CA LEU A 134 8.29 13.62 9.84
C LEU A 134 7.69 14.88 9.22
N ASP A 135 7.32 15.85 10.06
CA ASP A 135 6.89 17.16 9.60
C ASP A 135 8.09 17.87 8.97
N ASN A 136 7.93 18.29 7.71
CA ASN A 136 8.97 18.94 6.90
C ASN A 136 8.39 20.18 6.21
#